data_AF-A0A8I1HAG3-F1
#
_entry.id   AF-A0A8I1HAG3-F1
#
_cell.length_a   1.000
_cell.length_b   1.000
_cell.length_c   1.000
_cell.angle_alpha   90.00
_cell.angle_beta   90.00
_cell.angle_gamma   90.00
#
_symmetry.space_group_name_H-M   'P 1'
#
loop_
_entity.id
_entity.type
_entity.pdbx_description
1 polymer ?
#
loop_
_entity_poly.entity_id
_entity_poly.type
_entity_poly.pdbx_seq_one_letter_code
_entity_poly.pdbx_strand_id
1 'polypeptide(L)'
;MKNIFAPLLLLSMVIFSAHIYAEPTSTCKEVKFQKADEVWSGHYYLNGVMEVGSELLLQPDGKFQWMLAVGALDQYAEGTWWKNGDCIGLKPEAKFKKDLSIFPESLTISDKSLDAIWEGGRQQGTYSKD
;
A
#
# COMPACT_ATOMS: atom_id res chain seq x y z
N MET A 1 -39.06 -50.25 -40.41
CA MET A 1 -40.18 -49.31 -40.22
C MET A 1 -40.38 -49.07 -38.74
N LYS A 2 -40.57 -47.79 -38.36
CA LYS A 2 -40.90 -47.24 -37.02
C LYS A 2 -39.72 -46.80 -36.14
N ASN A 3 -39.56 -45.47 -36.12
CA ASN A 3 -38.78 -44.62 -35.22
C ASN A 3 -39.12 -44.88 -33.75
N ILE A 4 -38.18 -44.64 -32.82
CA ILE A 4 -38.45 -44.01 -31.51
C ILE A 4 -37.20 -43.25 -31.03
N PHE A 5 -37.48 -42.10 -30.43
CA PHE A 5 -36.65 -41.02 -29.92
C PHE A 5 -35.63 -41.42 -28.85
N ALA A 6 -34.48 -40.73 -28.82
CA ALA A 6 -33.66 -40.56 -27.62
C ALA A 6 -33.25 -39.07 -27.49
N PRO A 7 -33.45 -38.43 -26.33
CA PRO A 7 -33.40 -36.99 -26.19
C PRO A 7 -31.97 -36.47 -26.03
N LEU A 8 -31.71 -35.33 -26.66
CA LEU A 8 -30.50 -34.53 -26.55
C LEU A 8 -30.44 -33.91 -25.15
N LEU A 9 -29.60 -34.44 -24.27
CA LEU A 9 -29.35 -33.88 -22.95
C LEU A 9 -28.26 -32.81 -23.07
N LEU A 10 -28.68 -31.55 -23.25
CA LEU A 10 -27.82 -30.37 -23.18
C LEU A 10 -27.40 -30.15 -21.72
N LEU A 11 -26.18 -30.59 -21.37
CA LEU A 11 -25.53 -30.22 -20.11
C LEU A 11 -25.13 -28.73 -20.20
N SER A 12 -25.96 -27.86 -19.62
CA SER A 12 -25.60 -26.47 -19.36
C SER A 12 -24.48 -26.44 -18.31
N MET A 13 -23.23 -26.26 -18.75
CA MET A 13 -22.14 -25.89 -17.86
C MET A 13 -22.32 -24.43 -17.46
N VAL A 14 -22.92 -24.20 -16.30
CA VAL A 14 -22.85 -22.89 -15.63
C VAL A 14 -21.41 -22.71 -15.17
N ILE A 15 -20.62 -21.99 -15.95
CA ILE A 15 -19.30 -21.51 -15.52
C ILE A 15 -19.58 -20.45 -14.46
N PHE A 16 -19.57 -20.86 -13.19
CA PHE A 16 -19.47 -19.94 -12.07
C PHE A 16 -18.13 -19.21 -12.22
N SER A 17 -18.17 -18.03 -12.83
CA SER A 17 -17.06 -17.10 -12.77
C SER A 17 -16.95 -16.64 -11.33
N ALA A 18 -16.12 -17.33 -10.54
CA ALA A 18 -15.66 -16.81 -9.28
C ALA A 18 -14.88 -15.53 -9.61
N HIS A 19 -15.53 -14.39 -9.48
CA HIS A 19 -14.83 -13.13 -9.39
C HIS A 19 -13.95 -13.23 -8.15
N ILE A 20 -12.67 -13.53 -8.37
CA ILE A 20 -11.62 -13.30 -7.40
C ILE A 20 -11.64 -11.79 -7.16
N TYR A 21 -12.41 -11.36 -6.18
CA TYR A 21 -12.15 -10.08 -5.53
C TYR A 21 -10.83 -10.26 -4.80
N ALA A 22 -9.75 -9.90 -5.47
CA ALA A 22 -8.49 -9.67 -4.81
C ALA A 22 -8.71 -8.47 -3.90
N GLU A 23 -8.95 -8.72 -2.61
CA GLU A 23 -8.74 -7.72 -1.57
C GLU A 23 -7.38 -7.06 -1.86
N PRO A 24 -7.27 -5.73 -1.88
CA PRO A 24 -5.97 -5.07 -2.02
C PRO A 24 -5.13 -5.49 -0.84
N THR A 25 -4.30 -6.50 -1.07
CA THR A 25 -3.37 -6.99 -0.07
C THR A 25 -2.33 -5.91 0.03
N SER A 26 -2.29 -5.21 1.17
CA SER A 26 -1.12 -4.40 1.54
C SER A 26 0.11 -5.24 1.21
N THR A 27 0.87 -4.79 0.22
CA THR A 27 1.98 -5.57 -0.36
C THR A 27 3.08 -5.76 0.69
N CYS A 28 3.14 -4.89 1.69
CA CYS A 28 4.03 -4.99 2.83
C CYS A 28 3.41 -5.77 4.00
N LYS A 29 3.60 -7.09 4.02
CA LYS A 29 3.22 -7.88 5.20
C LYS A 29 3.93 -7.35 6.46
N GLU A 30 3.17 -7.10 7.52
CA GLU A 30 3.70 -6.65 8.81
C GLU A 30 4.69 -7.65 9.40
N VAL A 31 5.88 -7.16 9.75
CA VAL A 31 6.90 -7.88 10.53
C VAL A 31 7.43 -6.98 11.63
N LYS A 32 8.12 -7.57 12.62
CA LYS A 32 8.80 -6.78 13.65
C LYS A 32 9.97 -6.02 13.01
N PHE A 33 10.08 -4.73 13.30
CA PHE A 33 11.25 -3.92 12.98
C PHE A 33 12.55 -4.62 13.40
N GLN A 34 13.54 -4.65 12.51
CA GLN A 34 14.88 -5.16 12.81
C GLN A 34 15.86 -4.00 12.93
N LYS A 35 16.81 -4.10 13.87
CA LYS A 35 17.83 -3.05 14.05
C LYS A 35 18.62 -2.78 12.77
N ALA A 36 18.87 -3.81 11.96
CA ALA A 36 19.53 -3.66 10.65
C ALA A 36 18.77 -2.78 9.66
N ASP A 37 17.45 -2.61 9.83
CA ASP A 37 16.63 -1.78 8.96
C ASP A 37 16.87 -0.28 9.20
N GLU A 38 17.51 0.12 10.31
CA GLU A 38 17.78 1.53 10.65
C GLU A 38 18.59 2.29 9.59
N VAL A 39 19.24 1.58 8.66
CA VAL A 39 19.86 2.17 7.47
C VAL A 39 18.86 2.99 6.62
N TRP A 40 17.58 2.64 6.70
CA TRP A 40 16.46 3.35 6.08
C TRP A 40 15.89 4.47 6.94
N SER A 41 16.37 4.68 8.16
CA SER A 41 15.97 5.83 8.96
C SER A 41 16.44 7.13 8.31
N GLY A 42 15.66 8.19 8.50
CA GLY A 42 15.92 9.50 7.93
C GLY A 42 14.64 10.28 7.67
N HIS A 43 14.84 11.54 7.28
CA HIS A 43 13.77 12.42 6.85
C HIS A 43 13.69 12.39 5.32
N TYR A 44 12.49 12.18 4.79
CA TYR A 44 12.23 12.05 3.37
C TYR A 44 11.17 13.05 2.93
N TYR A 45 11.36 13.58 1.73
CA TYR A 45 10.46 14.53 1.10
C TYR A 45 9.84 13.89 -0.14
N LEU A 46 8.52 14.01 -0.27
CA LEU A 46 7.79 13.51 -1.44
C LEU A 46 8.09 14.39 -2.65
N ASN A 47 8.53 13.76 -3.74
CA ASN A 47 8.80 14.40 -5.02
C ASN A 47 7.93 13.80 -6.12
N GLY A 48 7.74 14.55 -7.21
CA GLY A 48 7.08 14.05 -8.43
C GLY A 48 5.54 14.06 -8.40
N VAL A 49 4.93 14.68 -7.38
CA VAL A 49 3.48 14.87 -7.29
C VAL A 49 3.17 16.37 -7.30
N MET A 50 2.34 16.81 -8.25
CA MET A 50 2.00 18.22 -8.42
C MET A 50 1.00 18.68 -7.35
N GLU A 51 1.19 19.88 -6.79
CA GLU A 51 0.34 20.47 -5.73
C GLU A 51 0.17 19.60 -4.47
N VAL A 52 1.14 18.71 -4.19
CA VAL A 52 1.15 17.86 -2.99
C VAL A 52 2.50 18.00 -2.31
N GLY A 53 2.48 18.40 -1.04
CA GLY A 53 3.64 18.35 -0.14
C GLY A 53 3.48 17.19 0.82
N SER A 54 4.55 16.43 1.08
CA SER A 54 4.54 15.42 2.12
C SER A 54 5.94 15.13 2.65
N GLU A 55 6.02 14.88 3.95
CA GLU A 55 7.24 14.54 4.65
C GLU A 55 7.04 13.24 5.42
N LEU A 56 8.09 12.43 5.47
CA LEU A 56 8.13 11.17 6.20
C LEU A 56 9.43 11.09 7.00
N LEU A 57 9.31 10.96 8.31
CA LEU A 57 10.43 10.65 9.19
C LEU A 57 10.37 9.18 9.60
N LEU A 58 11.35 8.40 9.19
CA LEU A 58 11.58 7.04 9.70
C LEU A 58 12.63 7.09 10.81
N GLN A 59 12.24 6.79 12.05
CA GLN A 59 13.13 6.78 13.21
C GLN A 59 13.85 5.43 13.37
N PRO A 60 15.06 5.38 13.96
CA PRO A 60 15.89 4.16 14.06
C PRO A 60 15.41 3.13 15.09
N ASP A 61 14.26 3.38 15.71
CA ASP A 61 13.59 2.51 16.68
C ASP A 61 12.31 1.87 16.12
N GLY A 62 12.04 2.05 14.83
CA GLY A 62 10.83 1.54 14.18
C GLY A 62 9.62 2.46 14.35
N LYS A 63 9.78 3.71 14.78
CA LYS A 63 8.72 4.73 14.80
C LYS A 63 8.74 5.62 13.56
N PHE A 64 7.57 6.10 13.14
CA PHE A 64 7.50 7.09 12.06
C PHE A 64 6.65 8.30 12.45
N GLN A 65 6.92 9.42 11.80
CA GLN A 65 6.04 10.58 11.70
C GLN A 65 5.83 10.90 10.22
N TRP A 66 4.62 11.32 9.86
CA TRP A 66 4.25 11.58 8.48
C TRP A 66 3.28 12.76 8.42
N MET A 67 3.47 13.64 7.45
CA MET A 67 2.48 14.66 7.10
C MET A 67 2.22 14.69 5.61
N LEU A 68 1.03 15.15 5.23
CA LEU A 68 0.67 15.49 3.86
C LEU A 68 -0.17 16.76 3.83
N ALA A 69 0.12 17.62 2.88
CA ALA A 69 -0.63 18.83 2.58
C ALA A 69 -1.01 18.82 1.09
N VAL A 70 -2.31 18.90 0.81
CA VAL A 70 -2.85 19.00 -0.55
C VAL A 70 -4.07 19.93 -0.56
N GLY A 71 -3.95 21.07 -1.25
CA GLY A 71 -4.99 22.09 -1.24
C GLY A 71 -5.30 22.58 0.19
N ALA A 72 -6.52 22.31 0.68
CA ALA A 72 -6.97 22.64 2.04
C ALA A 72 -6.99 21.44 3.00
N LEU A 73 -6.46 20.29 2.58
CA LEU A 73 -6.38 19.07 3.37
C LEU A 73 -4.96 18.92 3.92
N ASP A 74 -4.87 18.93 5.24
CA ASP A 74 -3.66 18.57 6.00
C ASP A 74 -3.91 17.27 6.77
N GLN A 75 -3.01 16.31 6.63
CA GLN A 75 -3.10 15.02 7.32
C GLN A 75 -1.80 14.70 8.03
N TYR A 76 -1.93 14.06 9.19
CA TYR A 76 -0.80 13.71 10.05
C TYR A 76 -0.98 12.32 10.64
N ALA A 77 0.13 11.58 10.73
CA ALA A 77 0.15 10.28 11.37
C ALA A 77 1.49 10.00 12.04
N GLU A 78 1.43 9.31 13.18
CA GLU A 78 2.57 8.64 13.77
C GLU A 78 2.24 7.16 13.94
N GLY A 79 3.28 6.34 14.05
CA GLY A 79 3.10 4.93 14.32
C GLY A 79 4.38 4.13 14.21
N THR A 80 4.25 2.91 13.73
CA THR A 80 5.38 1.98 13.57
C THR A 80 5.66 1.69 12.11
N TRP A 81 6.91 1.51 11.77
CA TRP A 81 7.34 1.05 10.46
C TRP A 81 8.20 -0.21 10.55
N TRP A 82 8.29 -0.93 9.44
CA TRP A 82 9.14 -2.11 9.29
C TRP A 82 9.58 -2.26 7.84
N LYS A 83 10.67 -2.99 7.62
CA LYS A 83 11.07 -3.46 6.29
C LYS A 83 10.72 -4.92 6.12
N ASN A 84 10.22 -5.30 4.95
CA ASN A 84 10.00 -6.69 4.57
C ASN A 84 10.35 -6.87 3.09
N GLY A 85 11.47 -7.55 2.81
CA GLY A 85 12.03 -7.59 1.45
C GLY A 85 12.35 -6.18 0.95
N ASP A 86 11.85 -5.84 -0.24
CA ASP A 86 12.07 -4.54 -0.89
C ASP A 86 10.96 -3.53 -0.58
N CYS A 87 10.25 -3.73 0.53
CA CYS A 87 9.13 -2.91 0.93
C CYS A 87 9.30 -2.37 2.35
N ILE A 88 8.87 -1.13 2.57
CA ILE A 88 8.68 -0.52 3.89
C ILE A 88 7.17 -0.35 4.14
N GLY A 89 6.70 -0.90 5.25
CA GLY A 89 5.31 -0.79 5.69
C GLY A 89 5.18 0.24 6.79
N LEU A 90 4.05 0.97 6.79
CA LEU A 90 3.71 1.95 7.81
C LEU A 90 2.38 1.56 8.47
N LYS A 91 2.32 1.58 9.80
CA LYS A 91 1.10 1.37 10.56
C LYS A 91 0.85 2.55 11.49
N PRO A 92 -0.10 3.44 11.16
CA PRO A 92 -0.52 4.51 12.05
C PRO A 92 -1.09 3.99 13.37
N GLU A 93 -0.90 4.74 14.45
CA GLU A 93 -1.62 4.50 15.69
C GLU A 93 -3.13 4.69 15.48
N ALA A 94 -3.95 3.95 16.23
CA ALA A 94 -5.41 3.93 16.07
C ALA A 94 -6.07 5.32 16.18
N LYS A 95 -5.44 6.25 16.92
CA LYS A 95 -5.93 7.62 17.09
C LYS A 95 -5.86 8.44 15.78
N PHE A 96 -4.90 8.16 14.90
CA PHE A 96 -4.77 8.85 13.61
C PHE A 96 -5.64 8.22 12.52
N LYS A 97 -5.83 6.90 12.57
CA LYS A 97 -6.49 6.14 11.49
C LYS A 97 -7.87 6.66 11.08
N LYS A 98 -8.63 7.23 12.00
CA LYS A 98 -9.99 7.71 11.74
C LYS A 98 -10.04 8.96 10.87
N ASP A 99 -8.96 9.73 10.87
CA ASP A 99 -8.89 11.04 10.22
C ASP A 99 -7.99 11.01 8.96
N LEU A 100 -7.42 9.84 8.65
CA LEU A 100 -6.63 9.61 7.43
C LEU A 100 -7.54 9.27 6.25
N SER A 101 -7.36 9.99 5.16
CA SER A 101 -8.09 9.84 3.90
C SER A 101 -7.14 9.56 2.75
N ILE A 102 -5.92 10.09 2.83
CA ILE A 102 -4.80 9.82 1.94
C ILE A 102 -3.66 9.34 2.82
N PHE A 103 -3.25 8.09 2.66
CA PHE A 103 -2.13 7.50 3.37
C PHE A 103 -1.51 6.42 2.47
N PRO A 104 -0.17 6.32 2.39
CA PRO A 104 0.45 5.29 1.57
C PRO A 104 0.15 3.89 2.14
N GLU A 105 -0.26 2.95 1.29
CA GLU A 105 -0.44 1.54 1.67
C GLU A 105 0.91 0.87 1.99
N SER A 106 1.95 1.28 1.27
CA SER A 106 3.33 0.84 1.45
C SER A 106 4.30 1.76 0.70
N LEU A 107 5.60 1.54 0.93
CA LEU A 107 6.67 2.17 0.17
C LEU A 107 7.53 1.08 -0.46
N THR A 108 7.81 1.18 -1.76
CA THR A 108 8.75 0.28 -2.45
C THR A 108 10.14 0.88 -2.42
N ILE A 109 11.13 0.08 -2.05
CA ILE A 109 12.53 0.48 -2.05
C ILE A 109 13.04 0.52 -3.50
N SER A 110 13.55 1.67 -3.91
CA SER A 110 14.13 1.90 -5.24
C SER A 110 15.45 2.66 -5.09
N ASP A 111 16.57 1.94 -5.23
CA ASP A 111 17.93 2.42 -4.93
C ASP A 111 18.08 3.00 -3.51
N LYS A 112 18.03 4.33 -3.36
CA LYS A 112 18.09 5.06 -2.08
C LYS A 112 16.81 5.83 -1.76
N SER A 113 15.77 5.60 -2.53
CA SER A 113 14.47 6.27 -2.44
C SER A 113 13.35 5.27 -2.14
N LEU A 114 12.20 5.83 -1.78
CA LEU A 114 11.01 5.10 -1.35
C LEU A 114 9.85 5.52 -2.24
N ASP A 115 9.48 4.68 -3.19
CA ASP A 115 8.35 4.91 -4.09
C ASP A 115 7.03 4.70 -3.33
N ALA A 116 6.18 5.73 -3.30
CA ALA A 116 4.93 5.67 -2.56
C ALA A 116 3.87 4.89 -3.35
N ILE A 117 3.30 3.86 -2.70
CA ILE A 117 2.16 3.10 -3.22
C ILE A 117 0.92 3.57 -2.47
N TRP A 118 0.02 4.25 -3.19
CA TRP A 118 -1.22 4.79 -2.63
C TRP A 118 -2.38 3.79 -2.76
N GLU A 119 -3.52 4.14 -2.17
CA GLU A 119 -4.74 3.35 -2.25
C GLU A 119 -5.05 2.93 -3.70
N GLY A 120 -5.31 1.63 -3.89
CA GLY A 120 -5.57 1.05 -5.21
C GLY A 120 -4.31 0.76 -6.03
N GLY A 121 -3.14 0.72 -5.39
CA GLY A 121 -1.88 0.27 -5.98
C GLY A 121 -1.25 1.27 -6.96
N ARG A 122 -1.67 2.54 -6.97
CA ARG A 122 -1.07 3.56 -7.83
C ARG A 122 0.27 3.99 -7.24
N GLN A 123 1.35 3.74 -7.97
CA GLN A 123 2.64 4.34 -7.67
C GLN A 123 2.64 5.79 -8.14
N GLN A 124 2.76 6.75 -7.22
CA GLN A 124 2.86 8.16 -7.58
C GLN A 124 3.78 8.90 -6.63
N GLY A 125 4.83 9.50 -7.18
CA GLY A 125 5.84 10.19 -6.42
C GLY A 125 6.76 9.27 -5.62
N THR A 126 7.86 9.87 -5.20
CA THR A 126 8.99 9.19 -4.60
C THR A 126 9.48 10.00 -3.42
N TYR A 127 9.57 9.37 -2.26
CA TYR A 127 10.21 9.93 -1.08
C TYR A 127 11.73 9.76 -1.20
N SER A 128 12.46 10.87 -1.16
CA SER A 128 13.93 10.89 -1.17
C SER A 128 14.48 11.70 -0.01
N LYS A 129 15.66 11.32 0.46
CA LYS A 129 16.46 12.17 1.36
C LYS A 129 17.13 13.27 0.54
N ASP A 130 17.28 14.45 1.12
CA ASP A 130 18.18 15.48 0.59
C ASP A 130 19.64 14.99 0.59
#